data_AF-A0A497LFG4-F1
#
_entry.id   AF-A0A497LFG4-F1
#
_cell.length_a   1.000
_cell.length_b   1.000
_cell.length_c   1.000
_cell.angle_alpha   90.00
_cell.angle_beta   90.00
_cell.angle_gamma   90.00
#
_symmetry.space_group_name_H-M   'P 1'
#
loop_
_entity.id
_entity.type
_entity.pdbx_description
1 polymer ?
#
loop_
_entity_poly.entity_id
_entity_poly.type
_entity_poly.pdbx_seq_one_letter_code
_entity_poly.pdbx_strand_id
1 'polypeptide(L)' 'MRKVAIIGVGHAKFGRRQDVNVAELAFEAIKPALDDAGVSPKDI' A
#
# COMPACT_ATOMS: atom_id res chain seq x y z
N MET A 1 15.97 -20.96 6.42
CA MET A 1 14.91 -19.99 6.03
C MET A 1 14.93 -18.83 7.01
N ARG A 2 14.76 -17.58 6.55
CA ARG A 2 14.66 -16.40 7.44
C ARG A 2 13.24 -16.29 8.01
N LYS A 3 13.11 -15.83 9.26
CA LYS A 3 11.79 -15.49 9.85
C LYS A 3 11.28 -14.21 9.19
N VAL A 4 9.99 -14.17 8.87
CA VAL A 4 9.32 -13.03 8.22
C VAL A 4 8.06 -12.64 8.99
N ALA A 5 7.67 -11.38 8.89
CA ALA A 5 6.46 -10.83 9.50
C ALA A 5 5.80 -9.80 8.56
N ILE A 6 4.49 -9.60 8.72
CA ILE A 6 3.75 -8.50 8.09
C ILE A 6 3.72 -7.36 9.10
N ILE A 7 4.20 -6.18 8.70
CA ILE A 7 4.32 -5.01 9.58
C ILE A 7 3.41 -3.84 9.19
N GLY A 8 2.75 -3.90 8.04
CA GLY A 8 1.78 -2.89 7.62
C GLY A 8 0.81 -3.40 6.56
N VAL A 9 -0.39 -2.85 6.54
CA VAL A 9 -1.45 -3.16 5.57
C VAL A 9 -2.09 -1.90 5.00
N GLY A 10 -2.52 -1.96 3.75
CA GLY A 10 -3.21 -0.86 3.08
C GLY A 10 -4.07 -1.35 1.92
N HIS A 11 -5.19 -0.68 1.69
CA HIS A 11 -6.11 -1.03 0.61
C HIS A 11 -6.71 0.22 -0.03
N ALA A 12 -6.97 0.16 -1.34
CA ALA A 12 -7.76 1.16 -2.05
C ALA A 12 -9.26 0.91 -1.87
N LYS A 13 -10.09 1.94 -1.97
CA LYS A 13 -11.56 1.78 -1.84
C LYS A 13 -12.08 0.73 -2.82
N PHE A 14 -12.80 -0.27 -2.31
CA PHE A 14 -13.44 -1.27 -3.15
C PHE A 14 -14.61 -0.68 -3.92
N GLY A 15 -14.64 -0.91 -5.23
CA GLY A 15 -15.72 -0.44 -6.08
C GLY A 15 -15.34 -0.41 -7.55
N ARG A 16 -16.29 0.02 -8.39
CA ARG A 16 -16.03 0.35 -9.79
C ARG A 16 -15.58 1.81 -9.87
N ARG A 17 -14.30 2.03 -10.12
CA ARG A 17 -13.69 3.35 -10.29
C ARG A 17 -13.34 3.53 -11.77
N GLN A 18 -13.69 4.69 -12.34
CA GLN A 18 -13.30 5.11 -13.70
C GLN A 18 -12.62 6.49 -13.68
N ASP A 19 -12.43 7.05 -12.48
CA ASP A 19 -11.90 8.36 -12.17
C ASP A 19 -10.39 8.37 -11.94
N VAL A 20 -9.76 7.19 -11.84
CA VAL A 20 -8.32 7.03 -11.59
C VAL A 20 -7.73 5.94 -12.47
N ASN A 21 -6.44 6.05 -12.73
CA ASN A 21 -5.67 5.02 -13.42
C ASN A 21 -5.11 3.96 -12.43
N VAL A 22 -4.48 2.92 -12.97
CA VAL A 22 -3.95 1.81 -12.17
C VAL A 22 -2.83 2.25 -11.19
N ALA A 23 -1.98 3.20 -11.59
CA ALA A 23 -0.89 3.67 -10.73
C ALA A 23 -1.43 4.46 -9.54
N GLU A 24 -2.44 5.29 -9.76
CA GLU A 24 -3.15 6.02 -8.70
C GLU A 24 -3.86 5.06 -7.75
N LEU A 25 -4.55 4.04 -8.29
CA LEU A 25 -5.20 3.01 -7.48
C LEU A 25 -4.18 2.22 -6.62
N ALA A 26 -3.01 1.91 -7.17
CA ALA A 26 -1.93 1.27 -6.42
C ALA A 26 -1.39 2.18 -5.31
N PHE A 27 -1.22 3.48 -5.60
CA PHE A 27 -0.76 4.45 -4.61
C PHE A 27 -1.74 4.61 -3.43
N GLU A 28 -3.05 4.56 -3.70
CA GLU A 28 -4.10 4.57 -2.66
C GLU A 28 -3.93 3.40 -1.67
N ALA A 29 -3.38 2.25 -2.10
CA ALA A 29 -3.12 1.11 -1.23
C ALA A 29 -1.73 1.15 -0.58
N ILE A 30 -0.69 1.58 -1.32
CA ILE A 30 0.70 1.57 -0.85
C ILE A 30 0.93 2.61 0.24
N LYS A 31 0.42 3.84 0.05
CA LYS A 31 0.62 4.92 1.02
C LYS A 31 0.20 4.53 2.45
N PRO A 32 -1.05 4.06 2.69
CA PRO A 32 -1.43 3.63 4.04
C PRO A 32 -0.66 2.40 4.52
N ALA A 33 -0.22 1.50 3.64
CA ALA A 33 0.60 0.36 4.06
C ALA A 33 1.99 0.77 4.58
N LEU A 34 2.61 1.78 3.95
CA LEU A 34 3.87 2.37 4.41
C LEU A 34 3.68 3.15 5.72
N ASP A 35 2.58 3.91 5.82
CA ASP A 35 2.22 4.66 7.03
C ASP A 35 1.97 3.70 8.22
N ASP A 36 1.24 2.60 8.02
CA ASP A 36 0.97 1.56 9.02
C ASP A 36 2.25 0.82 9.45
N ALA A 37 3.14 0.55 8.48
CA ALA A 37 4.46 -0.03 8.75
C ALA A 37 5.45 0.94 9.41
N GLY A 38 5.17 2.24 9.43
CA GLY A 38 6.06 3.26 9.96
C GLY A 38 7.38 3.40 9.19
N VAL A 39 7.38 3.11 7.88
CA VAL A 39 8.57 3.13 7.01
C VAL A 39 8.41 4.15 5.88
N SER A 40 9.52 4.55 5.28
CA SER A 40 9.53 5.44 4.11
C SER A 40 9.68 4.65 2.81
N PRO A 41 9.33 5.22 1.64
CA PRO A 41 9.56 4.58 0.35
C PRO A 41 11.04 4.26 0.04
N LYS A 42 12.00 4.86 0.76
CA LYS A 42 13.43 4.58 0.59
C LYS A 42 13.88 3.29 1.27
N ASP A 43 13.02 2.73 2.12
CA ASP A 43 13.29 1.51 2.90
C ASP A 43 12.84 0.23 2.17
N ILE A 44 12.22 0.39 0.99
CA ILE A 44 11.77 -0.68 0.08
C ILE A 44 12.77 -0.82 -1.07
#